data_AF-A0ABD4EJ42-F1
#
_entry.id   AF-A0ABD4EJ42-F1
#
_cell.length_a   1.000
_cell.length_b   1.000
_cell.length_c   1.000
_cell.angle_alpha   90.00
_cell.angle_beta   90.00
_cell.angle_gamma   90.00
#
_symmetry.space_group_name_H-M   'P 1'
#
loop_
_entity.id
_entity.type
_entity.pdbx_description
1 polymer ?
#
loop_
_entity_poly.entity_id
_entity_poly.type
_entity_poly.pdbx_seq_one_letter_code
_entity_poly.pdbx_strand_id
1 'polypeptide(L)'
;MNANQYRWFEFTFIFIILPLIGFNIRQYLSNWLIPALIILMSVCCMLLLNDIHFKRFRLTSMGQFSAVKRRVFSFFFIGALFSGVFYNLLYQGHWFTLPRENLTDWLMLLLLYPLLSVIPQELIFRTYFFHRYKRIMPSKWLRIIISASVFALAHIIYANWIAVSLAFVGGLLFAYTYAQSRSTFACVIEHSLWGIWMFTLGIGDYLDSGALN
;
A
#
# COMPACT_ATOMS: atom_id res chain seq x y z
N MET A 1 18.50 -25.18 -6.26
CA MET A 1 18.69 -23.79 -5.78
C MET A 1 18.80 -23.80 -4.26
N ASN A 2 19.74 -23.05 -3.69
CA ASN A 2 19.80 -22.88 -2.23
C ASN A 2 18.67 -21.96 -1.73
N ALA A 3 18.45 -21.91 -0.42
CA ALA A 3 17.33 -21.17 0.16
C ALA A 3 17.36 -19.65 -0.13
N ASN A 4 18.53 -19.06 -0.37
CA ASN A 4 18.66 -17.64 -0.72
C ASN A 4 18.35 -17.40 -2.20
N GLN A 5 18.80 -18.27 -3.09
CA GLN A 5 18.44 -18.26 -4.50
C GLN A 5 16.92 -18.39 -4.70
N TYR A 6 16.27 -19.27 -3.92
CA TYR A 6 14.81 -19.40 -3.95
C TYR A 6 14.11 -18.09 -3.56
N ARG A 7 14.58 -17.40 -2.51
CA ARG A 7 14.02 -16.11 -2.09
C ARG A 7 14.21 -15.01 -3.14
N TRP A 8 15.35 -14.97 -3.81
CA TRP A 8 15.58 -14.02 -4.90
C TRP A 8 14.65 -14.29 -6.08
N PHE A 9 14.48 -15.56 -6.47
CA PHE A 9 13.55 -15.94 -7.52
C PHE A 9 12.10 -15.59 -7.16
N GLU A 10 11.67 -15.95 -5.95
CA GLU A 10 10.35 -15.60 -5.42
C GLU A 10 10.12 -14.08 -5.40
N PHE A 11 11.11 -13.31 -4.92
CA PHE A 11 11.06 -11.84 -4.94
C PHE A 11 10.88 -11.31 -6.35
N THR A 12 11.75 -11.71 -7.28
CA THR A 12 11.70 -11.24 -8.67
C THR A 12 10.39 -11.61 -9.34
N PHE A 13 9.88 -12.82 -9.10
CA PHE A 13 8.63 -13.27 -9.68
C PHE A 13 7.42 -12.48 -9.15
N ILE A 14 7.26 -12.41 -7.82
CA ILE A 14 6.09 -11.77 -7.20
C ILE A 14 6.12 -10.24 -7.34
N PHE A 15 7.28 -9.62 -7.15
CA PHE A 15 7.36 -8.16 -6.99
C PHE A 15 7.84 -7.42 -8.24
N ILE A 16 8.37 -8.12 -9.24
CA ILE A 16 8.85 -7.50 -10.49
C ILE A 16 8.08 -8.04 -11.69
N ILE A 17 8.15 -9.35 -11.93
CA ILE A 17 7.54 -9.97 -13.12
C ILE A 17 6.01 -9.85 -13.08
N LEU A 18 5.38 -10.17 -11.95
CA LEU A 18 3.92 -10.15 -11.84
C LEU A 18 3.31 -8.74 -12.05
N PRO A 19 3.82 -7.64 -11.45
CA PRO A 19 3.39 -6.28 -11.80
C PRO A 19 3.58 -5.91 -13.26
N LEU A 20 4.71 -6.30 -13.88
CA LEU A 20 4.97 -6.03 -15.30
C LEU A 20 4.00 -6.80 -16.21
N ILE A 21 3.70 -8.05 -15.89
CA ILE A 21 2.64 -8.80 -16.58
C ILE A 21 1.31 -8.09 -16.41
N GLY A 22 0.95 -7.73 -15.18
CA GLY A 22 -0.29 -7.02 -14.85
C GLY A 22 -0.47 -5.72 -15.64
N PHE A 23 0.61 -4.96 -15.85
CA PHE A 23 0.60 -3.75 -16.68
C PHE A 23 0.27 -4.03 -18.16
N ASN A 24 0.83 -5.10 -18.72
CA ASN A 24 0.59 -5.49 -20.11
C ASN A 24 -0.85 -5.97 -20.33
N ILE A 25 -1.47 -6.61 -19.32
CA ILE A 25 -2.85 -7.09 -19.39
C ILE A 25 -3.85 -6.19 -18.62
N ARG A 26 -3.47 -4.95 -18.28
CA ARG A 26 -4.23 -4.07 -17.38
C ARG A 26 -5.69 -3.84 -17.80
N GLN A 27 -5.97 -3.80 -19.10
CA GLN A 27 -7.32 -3.62 -19.65
C GLN A 27 -8.25 -4.78 -19.28
N TYR A 28 -7.74 -6.00 -19.19
CA TYR A 28 -8.51 -7.17 -18.76
C TYR A 28 -8.57 -7.30 -17.24
N LEU A 29 -7.59 -6.71 -16.53
CA LEU A 29 -7.48 -6.77 -15.09
C LEU A 29 -8.28 -5.71 -14.35
N SER A 30 -8.78 -4.66 -15.00
CA SER A 30 -9.45 -3.52 -14.34
C SER A 30 -10.51 -3.95 -13.32
N ASN A 31 -11.40 -4.86 -13.70
CA ASN A 31 -12.46 -5.41 -12.84
C ASN A 31 -11.96 -6.50 -11.87
N TRP A 32 -10.75 -7.03 -12.09
CA TRP A 32 -10.17 -8.14 -11.33
C TRP A 32 -9.06 -7.69 -10.36
N LEU A 33 -8.74 -6.39 -10.28
CA LEU A 33 -7.65 -5.88 -9.43
C LEU A 33 -7.80 -6.27 -7.96
N ILE A 34 -8.98 -6.00 -7.37
CA ILE A 34 -9.24 -6.31 -5.96
C ILE A 34 -9.22 -7.84 -5.72
N PRO A 35 -9.92 -8.68 -6.52
CA PRO A 35 -9.77 -10.14 -6.41
C PRO A 35 -8.32 -10.63 -6.54
N ALA A 36 -7.57 -10.14 -7.53
CA ALA A 36 -6.18 -10.53 -7.75
C ALA A 36 -5.29 -10.14 -6.56
N LEU A 37 -5.51 -8.96 -5.99
CA LEU A 37 -4.81 -8.48 -4.79
C LEU A 37 -5.11 -9.37 -3.57
N ILE A 38 -6.38 -9.75 -3.38
CA ILE A 38 -6.79 -10.64 -2.27
C ILE A 38 -6.21 -12.05 -2.46
N ILE A 39 -6.18 -12.57 -3.69
CA ILE A 39 -5.54 -13.86 -3.99
C ILE A 39 -4.04 -13.79 -3.67
N LEU A 40 -3.35 -12.74 -4.13
CA LEU A 40 -1.93 -12.55 -3.86
C LEU A 40 -1.65 -12.43 -2.35
N MET A 41 -2.47 -11.68 -1.63
CA MET A 41 -2.41 -11.59 -0.17
C MET A 41 -2.59 -12.96 0.48
N SER A 42 -3.57 -13.75 0.01
CA SER A 42 -3.86 -15.07 0.55
C SER A 42 -2.67 -16.02 0.36
N VAL A 43 -2.06 -16.03 -0.83
CA VAL A 43 -0.84 -16.79 -1.12
C VAL A 43 0.32 -16.33 -0.21
N CYS A 44 0.56 -15.02 -0.12
CA CYS A 44 1.61 -14.48 0.76
C CYS A 44 1.38 -14.84 2.23
N CYS A 45 0.12 -14.80 2.69
CA CYS A 45 -0.26 -15.15 4.05
C CYS A 45 -0.07 -16.64 4.32
N MET A 46 -0.45 -17.52 3.39
CA MET A 46 -0.19 -18.97 3.47
C MET A 46 1.31 -19.26 3.59
N LEU A 47 2.13 -18.65 2.72
CA LEU A 47 3.59 -18.79 2.77
C LEU A 47 4.18 -18.28 4.09
N LEU A 48 3.61 -17.20 4.64
CA LEU A 48 4.02 -16.61 5.91
C LEU A 48 3.66 -17.49 7.11
N LEU A 49 2.44 -18.03 7.14
CA LEU A 49 1.92 -18.85 8.23
C LEU A 49 2.53 -20.25 8.28
N ASN A 50 3.04 -20.74 7.14
CA ASN A 50 3.78 -21.99 7.02
C ASN A 50 5.26 -21.86 7.42
N ASP A 51 5.80 -20.64 7.56
CA ASP A 51 7.16 -20.44 8.07
C ASP A 51 7.18 -20.57 9.60
N ILE A 52 7.85 -21.62 10.10
CA ILE A 52 8.03 -21.89 11.54
C ILE A 52 8.69 -20.72 12.31
N HIS A 53 9.44 -19.85 11.63
CA HIS A 53 10.07 -18.69 12.28
C HIS A 53 9.14 -17.49 12.38
N PHE A 54 7.97 -17.52 11.73
CA PHE A 54 7.00 -16.45 11.77
C PHE A 54 6.13 -16.53 13.02
N LYS A 55 6.13 -15.45 13.81
CA LYS A 55 5.28 -15.36 15.00
C LYS A 55 3.89 -14.88 14.60
N ARG A 56 2.92 -15.79 14.54
CA ARG A 56 1.54 -15.54 14.07
C ARG A 56 0.85 -14.34 14.72
N PHE A 57 1.11 -14.10 16.00
CA PHE A 57 0.55 -12.95 16.73
C PHE A 57 0.90 -11.59 16.07
N ARG A 58 1.95 -11.51 15.26
CA ARG A 58 2.32 -10.27 14.54
C ARG A 58 1.29 -9.82 13.50
N LEU A 59 0.41 -10.71 13.04
CA LEU A 59 -0.68 -10.33 12.14
C LEU A 59 -1.71 -9.46 12.85
N THR A 60 -1.96 -9.72 14.13
CA THR A 60 -2.97 -9.00 14.93
C THR A 60 -2.37 -8.06 15.97
N SER A 61 -1.04 -8.07 16.15
CA SER A 61 -0.37 -7.24 17.14
C SER A 61 -0.36 -5.77 16.76
N MET A 62 -0.70 -4.93 17.73
CA MET A 62 -0.45 -3.49 17.67
C MET A 62 1.05 -3.13 17.72
N GLY A 63 1.94 -4.11 17.95
CA GLY A 63 3.38 -3.90 18.02
C GLY A 63 3.74 -2.73 18.93
N GLN A 64 4.57 -1.82 18.42
CA GLN A 64 4.89 -0.55 19.07
C GLN A 64 4.12 0.63 18.44
N PHE A 65 2.81 0.47 18.23
CA PHE A 65 1.97 1.56 17.69
C PHE A 65 2.07 2.85 18.50
N SER A 66 2.12 2.75 19.84
CA SER A 66 2.30 3.90 20.73
C SER A 66 3.58 4.71 20.47
N ALA A 67 4.63 4.06 19.94
CA ALA A 67 5.89 4.72 19.61
C ALA A 67 5.80 5.54 18.30
N VAL A 68 4.91 5.16 17.38
CA VAL A 68 4.77 5.81 16.07
C VAL A 68 3.52 6.70 15.95
N LYS A 69 2.51 6.53 16.83
CA LYS A 69 1.21 7.22 16.72
C LYS A 69 1.34 8.73 16.57
N ARG A 70 2.22 9.37 17.37
CA ARG A 70 2.42 10.83 17.31
C ARG A 70 2.94 11.25 15.95
N ARG A 71 3.93 10.53 15.40
CA ARG A 71 4.47 10.80 14.07
C ARG A 71 3.38 10.64 13.00
N VAL A 72 2.65 9.52 13.03
CA VAL A 72 1.60 9.20 12.06
C VAL A 72 0.54 10.31 12.03
N PHE A 73 -0.04 10.65 13.18
CA PHE A 73 -1.11 11.65 13.24
C PHE A 73 -0.62 13.07 12.99
N SER A 74 0.53 13.48 13.52
CA SER A 74 1.07 14.82 13.26
C SER A 74 1.46 15.00 11.79
N PHE A 75 2.10 14.00 11.19
CA PHE A 75 2.49 14.07 9.77
C PHE A 75 1.26 14.05 8.86
N PHE A 76 0.26 13.21 9.17
CA PHE A 76 -1.02 13.22 8.46
C PHE A 76 -1.71 14.58 8.56
N PHE A 77 -1.85 15.15 9.76
CA PHE A 77 -2.57 16.41 9.93
C PHE A 77 -1.88 17.59 9.20
N ILE A 78 -0.56 17.71 9.34
CA ILE A 78 0.22 18.76 8.67
C ILE A 78 0.14 18.58 7.15
N GLY A 79 0.33 17.34 6.67
CA GLY A 79 0.33 17.08 5.24
C GLY A 79 -1.06 17.13 4.61
N ALA A 80 -2.12 16.77 5.32
CA ALA A 80 -3.50 16.96 4.90
C ALA A 80 -3.83 18.45 4.78
N LEU A 81 -3.43 19.27 5.77
CA LEU A 81 -3.59 20.72 5.68
C LEU A 81 -2.85 21.30 4.47
N PHE A 82 -1.57 20.95 4.32
CA PHE A 82 -0.75 21.45 3.21
C PHE A 82 -1.29 21.02 1.84
N SER A 83 -1.60 19.73 1.66
CA SER A 83 -2.14 19.20 0.41
C SER A 83 -3.54 19.75 0.11
N GLY A 84 -4.38 19.95 1.12
CA GLY A 84 -5.70 20.57 0.96
C GLY A 84 -5.61 22.02 0.48
N VAL A 85 -4.74 22.82 1.10
CA VAL A 85 -4.48 24.20 0.66
C VAL A 85 -3.91 24.23 -0.76
N PHE A 86 -2.91 23.40 -1.03
CA PHE A 86 -2.26 23.34 -2.34
C PHE A 86 -3.23 22.92 -3.45
N TYR A 87 -4.05 21.88 -3.21
CA TYR A 87 -5.06 21.43 -4.16
C TYR A 87 -6.10 22.51 -4.45
N ASN A 88 -6.57 23.23 -3.41
CA ASN A 88 -7.51 24.32 -3.57
C ASN A 88 -6.96 25.45 -4.46
N LEU A 89 -5.68 25.80 -4.31
CA LEU A 89 -5.04 26.83 -5.13
C LEU A 89 -4.95 26.43 -6.61
N LEU A 90 -4.77 25.14 -6.90
CA LEU A 90 -4.62 24.61 -8.26
C LEU A 90 -5.94 24.32 -8.97
N TYR A 91 -6.97 23.83 -8.26
CA TYR A 91 -8.19 23.26 -8.85
C TYR A 91 -9.48 24.00 -8.49
N GLN A 92 -9.37 25.25 -8.02
CA GLN A 92 -10.42 26.28 -7.79
C GLN A 92 -11.89 25.82 -7.88
N GLY A 93 -12.35 24.91 -7.02
CA GLY A 93 -13.77 24.52 -6.96
C GLY A 93 -14.10 23.02 -6.93
N HIS A 94 -13.22 22.15 -7.46
CA HIS A 94 -13.45 20.70 -7.56
C HIS A 94 -12.96 19.87 -6.36
N TRP A 95 -13.19 20.35 -5.15
CA TRP A 95 -12.74 19.72 -3.92
C TRP A 95 -13.93 18.98 -3.32
N PHE A 96 -13.66 17.80 -2.76
CA PHE A 96 -14.71 16.99 -2.16
C PHE A 96 -15.78 16.58 -3.17
N THR A 97 -15.40 16.32 -4.43
CA THR A 97 -16.32 15.86 -5.49
C THR A 97 -17.07 14.59 -5.05
N LEU A 98 -16.34 13.55 -4.65
CA LEU A 98 -16.94 12.28 -4.23
C LEU A 98 -17.96 12.44 -3.08
N PRO A 99 -17.65 13.07 -1.93
CA PRO A 99 -18.64 13.25 -0.86
C PRO A 99 -19.75 14.27 -1.20
N ARG A 100 -19.54 15.20 -2.14
CA ARG A 100 -20.58 16.17 -2.56
C ARG A 100 -21.55 15.59 -3.58
N GLU A 101 -21.04 14.82 -4.53
CA GLU A 101 -21.79 14.34 -5.70
C GLU A 101 -22.28 12.90 -5.51
N ASN A 102 -21.50 12.02 -4.85
CA ASN A 102 -21.80 10.61 -4.68
C ASN A 102 -21.50 10.13 -3.24
N LEU A 103 -22.27 10.64 -2.27
CA LEU A 103 -22.07 10.36 -0.83
C LEU A 103 -22.07 8.86 -0.50
N THR A 104 -22.93 8.07 -1.14
CA THR A 104 -23.00 6.61 -0.91
C THR A 104 -21.69 5.93 -1.29
N ASP A 105 -21.11 6.29 -2.44
CA ASP A 105 -19.83 5.74 -2.89
C ASP A 105 -18.69 6.18 -1.98
N TRP A 106 -18.72 7.41 -1.49
CA TRP A 106 -17.77 7.88 -0.48
C TRP A 106 -17.87 7.06 0.82
N LEU A 107 -19.08 6.82 1.35
CA LEU A 107 -19.27 6.01 2.55
C LEU A 107 -18.83 4.55 2.35
N MET A 108 -19.11 3.97 1.18
CA MET A 108 -18.60 2.65 0.81
C MET A 108 -17.08 2.64 0.75
N LEU A 109 -16.46 3.69 0.19
CA LEU A 109 -15.02 3.86 0.14
C LEU A 109 -14.42 3.90 1.56
N LEU A 110 -14.99 4.68 2.49
CA LEU A 110 -14.51 4.74 3.88
C LEU A 110 -14.42 3.36 4.55
N LEU A 111 -15.34 2.45 4.22
CA LEU A 111 -15.42 1.12 4.82
C LEU A 111 -14.63 0.06 4.04
N LEU A 112 -14.85 -0.01 2.73
CA LEU A 112 -14.34 -1.08 1.88
C LEU A 112 -12.88 -0.87 1.50
N TYR A 113 -12.42 0.37 1.30
CA TYR A 113 -11.04 0.63 0.89
C TYR A 113 -10.01 0.16 1.93
N PRO A 114 -10.15 0.47 3.24
CA PRO A 114 -9.26 -0.08 4.25
C PRO A 114 -9.23 -1.62 4.25
N LEU A 115 -10.40 -2.25 4.11
CA LEU A 115 -10.55 -3.69 4.27
C LEU A 115 -10.05 -4.48 3.06
N LEU A 116 -10.50 -4.09 1.87
CA LEU A 116 -10.31 -4.86 0.63
C LEU A 116 -9.05 -4.45 -0.13
N SER A 117 -8.51 -3.26 0.15
CA SER A 117 -7.33 -2.74 -0.55
C SER A 117 -6.14 -2.57 0.38
N VAL A 118 -6.28 -1.76 1.44
CA VAL A 118 -5.15 -1.41 2.32
C VAL A 118 -4.60 -2.61 3.08
N ILE A 119 -5.45 -3.42 3.73
CA ILE A 119 -5.01 -4.60 4.48
C ILE A 119 -4.22 -5.57 3.59
N PRO A 120 -4.72 -5.99 2.41
CA PRO A 120 -3.94 -6.82 1.48
C PRO A 120 -2.59 -6.23 1.11
N GLN A 121 -2.56 -4.94 0.77
CA GLN A 121 -1.33 -4.25 0.38
C GLN A 121 -0.31 -4.23 1.52
N GLU A 122 -0.70 -3.83 2.73
CA GLU A 122 0.24 -3.77 3.86
C GLU A 122 0.71 -5.17 4.29
N LEU A 123 -0.13 -6.20 4.19
CA LEU A 123 0.29 -7.58 4.45
C LEU A 123 1.34 -8.08 3.45
N ILE A 124 1.13 -7.84 2.15
CA ILE A 124 2.06 -8.26 1.09
C ILE A 124 3.37 -7.48 1.18
N PHE A 125 3.29 -6.15 1.14
CA PHE A 125 4.44 -5.29 0.97
C PHE A 125 5.17 -4.98 2.27
N ARG A 126 4.55 -5.13 3.44
CA ARG A 126 5.23 -4.95 4.73
C ARG A 126 5.43 -6.27 5.42
N THR A 127 4.36 -6.91 5.87
CA THR A 127 4.48 -8.01 6.82
C THR A 127 5.17 -9.22 6.22
N TYR A 128 4.69 -9.66 5.07
CA TYR A 128 5.30 -10.73 4.29
C TYR A 128 6.70 -10.32 3.81
N PHE A 129 6.81 -9.22 3.06
CA PHE A 129 8.07 -8.76 2.49
C PHE A 129 9.20 -8.63 3.51
N PHE A 130 8.98 -7.89 4.60
CA PHE A 130 10.02 -7.63 5.60
C PHE A 130 10.43 -8.89 6.35
N HIS A 131 9.51 -9.83 6.57
CA HIS A 131 9.83 -11.10 7.21
C HIS A 131 10.59 -12.02 6.25
N ARG A 132 10.02 -12.26 5.06
CA ARG A 132 10.50 -13.22 4.07
C ARG A 132 11.90 -12.88 3.55
N TYR A 133 12.12 -11.62 3.20
CA TYR A 133 13.35 -11.19 2.55
C TYR A 133 14.42 -10.66 3.51
N LYS A 134 14.20 -10.67 4.84
CA LYS A 134 15.22 -10.27 5.83
C LYS A 134 16.54 -11.02 5.66
N ARG A 135 16.51 -12.30 5.26
CA ARG A 135 17.75 -13.11 5.11
C ARG A 135 18.61 -12.67 3.92
N ILE A 136 17.98 -12.25 2.82
CA ILE A 136 18.69 -11.76 1.62
C ILE A 136 18.91 -10.25 1.66
N MET A 137 18.11 -9.51 2.43
CA MET A 137 18.17 -8.06 2.63
C MET A 137 18.20 -7.75 4.14
N PRO A 138 19.34 -7.98 4.83
CA PRO A 138 19.42 -7.85 6.29
C PRO A 138 19.20 -6.41 6.77
N SER A 139 19.68 -5.43 6.01
CA SER A 139 19.50 -4.01 6.30
C SER A 139 18.00 -3.64 6.33
N LYS A 140 17.59 -2.95 7.39
CA LYS A 140 16.22 -2.41 7.49
C LYS A 140 15.98 -1.31 6.47
N TRP A 141 16.95 -0.41 6.28
CA TRP A 141 16.86 0.69 5.32
C TRP A 141 16.75 0.19 3.89
N LEU A 142 17.51 -0.85 3.54
CA LEU A 142 17.40 -1.49 2.23
C LEU A 142 15.98 -2.04 2.00
N ARG A 143 15.42 -2.72 2.99
CA ARG A 143 14.04 -3.22 2.90
C ARG A 143 13.01 -2.09 2.81
N ILE A 144 13.20 -0.95 3.48
CA ILE A 144 12.31 0.21 3.35
C ILE A 144 12.28 0.69 1.89
N ILE A 145 13.44 0.94 1.31
CA ILE A 145 13.55 1.47 -0.05
C ILE A 145 13.01 0.46 -1.06
N ILE A 146 13.45 -0.81 -1.01
CA ILE A 146 13.01 -1.82 -1.97
C ILE A 146 11.50 -2.08 -1.83
N SER A 147 10.99 -2.18 -0.61
CA SER A 147 9.55 -2.37 -0.35
C SER A 147 8.71 -1.22 -0.90
N ALA A 148 9.19 0.02 -0.81
CA ALA A 148 8.55 1.18 -1.44
C ALA A 148 8.66 1.14 -2.97
N SER A 149 9.81 0.79 -3.53
CA SER A 149 10.02 0.68 -4.98
C SER A 149 9.11 -0.36 -5.62
N VAL A 150 8.99 -1.55 -5.03
CA VAL A 150 8.13 -2.60 -5.59
C VAL A 150 6.65 -2.32 -5.35
N PHE A 151 6.31 -1.60 -4.29
CA PHE A 151 4.96 -1.09 -4.08
C PHE A 151 4.59 -0.06 -5.16
N ALA A 152 5.48 0.88 -5.48
CA ALA A 152 5.31 1.81 -6.59
C ALA A 152 5.23 1.09 -7.95
N LEU A 153 6.04 0.04 -8.14
CA LEU A 153 5.99 -0.79 -9.35
C LEU A 153 4.63 -1.48 -9.51
N ALA A 154 3.99 -1.92 -8.43
CA ALA A 154 2.63 -2.47 -8.50
C ALA A 154 1.59 -1.44 -8.98
N HIS A 155 1.83 -0.13 -8.74
CA HIS A 155 0.95 0.96 -9.16
C HIS A 155 1.16 1.40 -10.60
N ILE A 156 2.14 0.86 -11.34
CA ILE A 156 2.25 1.14 -12.78
C ILE A 156 1.01 0.66 -13.54
N ILE A 157 0.23 -0.27 -12.95
CA ILE A 157 -0.99 -0.81 -13.55
C ILE A 157 -1.95 0.30 -13.98
N TYR A 158 -2.02 1.39 -13.23
CA TYR A 158 -2.84 2.58 -13.51
C TYR A 158 -2.34 3.43 -14.68
N ALA A 159 -1.22 3.06 -15.32
CA ALA A 159 -0.61 3.79 -16.42
C ALA A 159 -0.39 5.30 -16.14
N ASN A 160 -0.22 5.65 -14.87
CA ASN A 160 -0.16 7.03 -14.40
C ASN A 160 1.09 7.26 -13.53
N TRP A 161 1.96 8.15 -13.98
CA TRP A 161 3.21 8.46 -13.27
C TRP A 161 2.98 9.15 -11.92
N ILE A 162 1.86 9.88 -11.75
CA ILE A 162 1.47 10.49 -10.48
C ILE A 162 1.14 9.38 -9.48
N ALA A 163 0.38 8.37 -9.89
CA ALA A 163 0.04 7.21 -9.06
C ALA A 163 1.30 6.48 -8.57
N VAL A 164 2.24 6.23 -9.48
CA VAL A 164 3.53 5.59 -9.17
C VAL A 164 4.35 6.43 -8.19
N SER A 165 4.40 7.75 -8.39
CA SER A 165 5.16 8.66 -7.53
C SER A 165 4.56 8.75 -6.13
N LEU A 166 3.25 8.90 -6.02
CA LEU A 166 2.52 8.91 -4.75
C LEU A 166 2.67 7.57 -4.02
N ALA A 167 2.57 6.45 -4.75
CA ALA A 167 2.79 5.12 -4.20
C ALA A 167 4.21 4.96 -3.68
N PHE A 168 5.24 5.48 -4.37
CA PHE A 168 6.61 5.43 -3.88
C PHE A 168 6.78 6.21 -2.57
N VAL A 169 6.29 7.45 -2.51
CA VAL A 169 6.39 8.31 -1.32
C VAL A 169 5.59 7.74 -0.15
N GLY A 170 4.33 7.34 -0.37
CA GLY A 170 3.52 6.66 0.63
C GLY A 170 4.14 5.33 1.06
N GLY A 171 4.71 4.59 0.10
CA GLY A 171 5.41 3.34 0.31
C GLY A 171 6.60 3.49 1.26
N LEU A 172 7.39 4.56 1.11
CA LEU A 172 8.48 4.89 2.03
C LEU A 172 7.97 5.16 3.44
N LEU A 173 6.88 5.94 3.56
CA LEU A 173 6.26 6.28 4.82
C LEU A 173 5.76 5.04 5.57
N PHE A 174 4.98 4.19 4.90
CA PHE A 174 4.39 2.99 5.49
C PHE A 174 5.48 1.95 5.82
N ALA A 175 6.47 1.79 4.94
CA ALA A 175 7.61 0.90 5.18
C ALA A 175 8.46 1.36 6.37
N TYR A 176 8.66 2.68 6.53
CA TYR A 176 9.31 3.24 7.70
C TYR A 176 8.49 2.97 8.98
N THR A 177 7.17 3.20 8.95
CA THR A 177 6.28 2.86 10.07
C THR A 177 6.38 1.40 10.47
N TYR A 178 6.37 0.48 9.51
CA TYR A 178 6.50 -0.94 9.78
C TYR A 178 7.88 -1.27 10.37
N ALA A 179 8.95 -0.70 9.82
CA ALA A 179 10.31 -0.95 10.29
C ALA A 179 10.53 -0.54 11.76
N GLN A 180 9.86 0.55 12.19
CA GLN A 180 9.96 1.08 13.55
C GLN A 180 8.97 0.41 14.52
N SER A 181 7.71 0.23 14.12
CA SER A 181 6.65 -0.28 15.00
C SER A 181 6.52 -1.81 15.01
N ARG A 182 6.96 -2.48 13.92
CA ARG A 182 6.66 -3.88 13.60
C ARG A 182 5.17 -4.22 13.67
N SER A 183 4.31 -3.25 13.35
CA SER A 183 2.86 -3.40 13.41
C SER A 183 2.25 -3.19 12.02
N THR A 184 1.62 -4.24 11.48
CA THR A 184 0.78 -4.12 10.28
C THR A 184 -0.37 -3.13 10.55
N PHE A 185 -0.97 -3.20 11.74
CA PHE A 185 -2.07 -2.34 12.14
C PHE A 185 -1.72 -0.85 12.09
N ALA A 186 -0.52 -0.48 12.56
CA ALA A 186 -0.03 0.90 12.46
C ALA A 186 0.07 1.39 11.01
N CYS A 187 0.51 0.52 10.09
CA CYS A 187 0.65 0.83 8.67
C CYS A 187 -0.72 0.91 7.99
N VAL A 188 -1.66 0.01 8.35
CA VAL A 188 -3.04 0.06 7.87
C VAL A 188 -3.71 1.36 8.27
N ILE A 189 -3.58 1.81 9.53
CA ILE A 189 -4.11 3.12 9.93
C ILE A 189 -3.48 4.24 9.10
N GLU A 190 -2.15 4.30 9.03
CA GLU A 190 -1.46 5.39 8.31
C GLU A 190 -1.84 5.41 6.82
N HIS A 191 -1.85 4.24 6.17
CA HIS A 191 -2.22 4.11 4.78
C HIS A 191 -3.70 4.45 4.56
N SER A 192 -4.62 3.94 5.38
CA SER A 192 -6.05 4.27 5.27
C SER A 192 -6.30 5.77 5.43
N LEU A 193 -5.65 6.43 6.39
CA LEU A 193 -5.77 7.89 6.57
C LEU A 193 -5.36 8.64 5.30
N TRP A 194 -4.19 8.31 4.75
CA TRP A 194 -3.69 8.95 3.53
C TRP A 194 -4.55 8.64 2.30
N GLY A 195 -4.91 7.38 2.09
CA GLY A 195 -5.73 6.97 0.95
C GLY A 195 -7.11 7.61 0.99
N ILE A 196 -7.82 7.51 2.12
CA ILE A 196 -9.14 8.14 2.30
C ILE A 196 -9.05 9.65 2.08
N TRP A 197 -8.03 10.31 2.61
CA TRP A 197 -7.84 11.75 2.39
C TRP A 197 -7.67 12.08 0.91
N MET A 198 -6.85 11.34 0.18
CA MET A 198 -6.60 11.59 -1.24
C MET A 198 -7.87 11.37 -2.10
N PHE A 199 -8.64 10.30 -1.82
CA PHE A 199 -9.94 10.06 -2.45
C PHE A 199 -10.94 11.16 -2.11
N THR A 200 -11.00 11.57 -0.84
CA THR A 200 -11.90 12.62 -0.37
C THR A 200 -11.55 13.97 -0.99
N LEU A 201 -10.26 14.28 -1.18
CA LEU A 201 -9.80 15.54 -1.74
C LEU A 201 -10.10 15.67 -3.25
N GLY A 202 -10.20 14.54 -3.96
CA GLY A 202 -10.41 14.48 -5.43
C GLY A 202 -9.18 14.05 -6.23
N ILE A 203 -8.08 13.69 -5.57
CA ILE A 203 -6.87 13.17 -6.23
C ILE A 203 -6.96 11.64 -6.43
N GLY A 204 -7.90 10.99 -5.74
CA GLY A 204 -8.11 9.55 -5.79
C GLY A 204 -8.42 8.97 -7.16
N ASP A 205 -8.97 9.76 -8.09
CA ASP A 205 -9.25 9.34 -9.46
C ASP A 205 -7.98 8.83 -10.17
N TYR A 206 -6.81 9.38 -9.83
CA TYR A 206 -5.52 8.92 -10.35
C TYR A 206 -5.06 7.58 -9.77
N LEU A 207 -5.68 7.11 -8.68
CA LEU A 207 -5.33 5.91 -7.91
C LEU A 207 -6.39 4.81 -8.02
N ASP A 208 -7.43 5.00 -8.84
CA ASP A 208 -8.52 4.04 -9.02
C ASP A 208 -8.48 3.36 -10.39
N SER A 209 -9.15 2.21 -10.51
CA SER A 209 -9.33 1.49 -11.78
C SER A 209 -10.06 2.33 -12.83
N GLY A 210 -10.81 3.36 -12.42
CA GLY A 210 -11.38 4.36 -13.31
C GLY A 210 -10.33 5.06 -14.20
N ALA A 211 -9.07 5.17 -13.75
CA ALA A 211 -7.96 5.71 -14.55
C ALA A 211 -7.53 4.81 -15.73
N LEU A 212 -8.04 3.57 -15.82
CA LEU A 212 -7.69 2.61 -16.87
C LEU A 212 -8.54 2.74 -18.14
N ASN A 213 -9.65 3.48 -18.07
CA ASN A 213 -10.57 3.75 -19.18
C ASN A 213 -10.25 5.09 -19.84
#